data_AF-U5MWG4-F1
#
_entry.id   AF-U5MWG4-F1
#
_cell.length_a   1.000
_cell.length_b   1.000
_cell.length_c   1.000
_cell.angle_alpha   90.00
_cell.angle_beta   90.00
_cell.angle_gamma   90.00
#
_symmetry.space_group_name_H-M   'P 1'
#
loop_
_entity.id
_entity.type
_entity.pdbx_description
1 polymer ?
#
loop_
_entity_poly.entity_id
_entity_poly.type
_entity_poly.pdbx_seq_one_letter_code
_entity_poly.pdbx_strand_id
1 'polypeptide(L)'
;MLKKDLLKKIEAAKDDEDINSLLTGTDIEETFKTSGLTLDAFKEKIKSDKDFKAYVESEQDKYHNKALKTWKENNLEKELEPFIKEKYPDLVTDPTQKKLLELEKQLETEKAANARKDLLTEAVKYASEKKIPTGFVERFLGDDLDSTKTNLDGFADAWSKGLEDGINDRMKAKSYVPGGSNPDGSKISIGASIAQQNNKSTTAASDPWASK
;
A
#
# COMPACT_ATOMS: atom_id res chain seq x y z
N MET A 1 83.00 5.50 -18.60
CA MET A 1 84.03 5.62 -17.53
C MET A 1 84.65 4.28 -17.13
N LEU A 2 85.99 4.19 -17.09
CA LEU A 2 86.72 3.01 -16.58
C LEU A 2 87.02 3.13 -15.09
N LYS A 3 87.24 2.00 -14.41
CA LYS A 3 87.57 1.94 -12.97
C LYS A 3 88.69 2.92 -12.58
N LYS A 4 89.75 3.00 -13.39
CA LYS A 4 90.90 3.89 -13.17
C LYS A 4 90.54 5.39 -13.20
N ASP A 5 89.53 5.76 -13.99
CA ASP A 5 89.13 7.17 -14.17
C ASP A 5 88.17 7.61 -13.06
N LEU A 6 87.31 6.68 -12.58
CA LEU A 6 86.47 6.90 -11.39
C LEU A 6 87.34 7.07 -10.13
N LEU A 7 88.33 6.19 -9.94
CA LEU A 7 89.26 6.25 -8.80
C LEU A 7 90.00 7.59 -8.73
N LYS A 8 90.52 8.09 -9.87
CA LYS A 8 91.19 9.40 -9.90
C LYS A 8 90.27 10.58 -9.53
N LYS A 9 89.00 10.52 -9.93
CA LYS A 9 88.01 11.56 -9.58
C LYS A 9 87.63 11.51 -8.10
N ILE A 10 87.57 10.31 -7.51
CA ILE A 10 87.30 10.12 -6.08
C ILE A 10 88.52 10.53 -5.24
N GLU A 11 89.73 10.19 -5.66
CA GLU A 11 90.97 10.58 -4.96
C GLU A 11 91.23 12.09 -4.97
N ALA A 12 90.74 12.81 -5.98
CA ALA A 12 90.85 14.26 -6.08
C ALA A 12 89.72 15.02 -5.35
N ALA A 13 88.68 14.31 -4.91
CA ALA A 13 87.55 14.89 -4.20
C ALA A 13 87.85 15.03 -2.71
N LYS A 14 87.24 16.02 -2.05
CA LYS A 14 87.34 16.18 -0.59
C LYS A 14 86.44 15.16 0.12
N ASP A 15 86.79 14.81 1.36
CA ASP A 15 86.03 13.84 2.17
C ASP A 15 84.53 14.21 2.34
N ASP A 16 84.19 15.50 2.23
CA ASP A 16 82.83 16.03 2.40
C ASP A 16 82.12 16.37 1.07
N GLU A 17 82.72 16.06 -0.09
CA GLU A 17 82.22 16.47 -1.40
C GLU A 17 81.13 15.51 -1.93
N ASP A 18 80.06 16.06 -2.53
CA ASP A 18 78.95 15.26 -3.04
C ASP A 18 79.36 14.46 -4.28
N ILE A 19 79.34 13.13 -4.14
CA ILE A 19 79.66 12.18 -5.21
C ILE A 19 78.77 12.41 -6.45
N ASN A 20 77.52 12.85 -6.29
CA ASN A 20 76.64 13.14 -7.43
C ASN A 20 77.18 14.32 -8.26
N SER A 21 77.75 15.33 -7.61
CA SER A 21 78.37 16.47 -8.30
C SER A 21 79.58 16.04 -9.14
N LEU A 22 80.34 15.04 -8.67
CA LEU A 22 81.51 14.50 -9.39
C LEU A 22 81.14 13.68 -10.64
N LEU A 23 79.92 13.15 -10.63
CA LEU A 23 79.33 12.38 -11.72
C LEU A 23 78.61 13.25 -12.74
N THR A 24 78.31 14.52 -12.43
CA THR A 24 77.75 15.46 -13.41
C THR A 24 78.73 15.72 -14.56
N GLY A 25 78.23 15.71 -15.79
CA GLY A 25 78.99 15.80 -17.04
C GLY A 25 79.80 14.56 -17.42
N THR A 26 79.64 13.43 -16.71
CA THR A 26 80.34 12.18 -17.04
C THR A 26 79.49 11.26 -17.93
N ASP A 27 80.15 10.34 -18.65
CA ASP A 27 79.44 9.30 -19.41
C ASP A 27 78.41 8.55 -18.56
N ILE A 28 78.63 8.42 -17.24
CA ILE A 28 77.71 7.75 -16.33
C ILE A 28 76.38 8.53 -16.24
N GLU A 29 76.43 9.86 -16.13
CA GLU A 29 75.22 10.69 -16.14
C GLU A 29 74.51 10.60 -17.50
N GLU A 30 75.25 10.62 -18.61
CA GLU A 30 74.67 10.44 -19.95
C GLU A 30 74.05 9.06 -20.12
N THR A 31 74.69 8.01 -19.58
CA THR A 31 74.16 6.63 -19.60
C THR A 31 72.91 6.53 -18.73
N PHE A 32 72.87 7.19 -17.58
CA PHE A 32 71.67 7.26 -16.73
C PHE A 32 70.52 8.03 -17.39
N LYS A 33 70.82 9.11 -18.12
CA LYS A 33 69.82 9.88 -18.89
C LYS A 33 69.27 9.10 -20.09
N THR A 34 70.10 8.29 -20.74
CA THR A 34 69.75 7.47 -21.91
C THR A 34 69.18 6.10 -21.56
N SER A 35 69.46 5.55 -20.37
CA SER A 35 69.07 4.18 -19.97
C SER A 35 67.59 3.98 -19.63
N GLY A 36 66.72 4.99 -19.83
CA GLY A 36 65.26 4.81 -19.69
C GLY A 36 64.62 5.46 -18.46
N LEU A 37 65.39 6.17 -17.62
CA LEU A 37 64.84 6.86 -16.44
C LEU A 37 64.26 8.26 -16.74
N THR A 38 64.44 8.77 -17.95
CA THR A 38 63.83 10.04 -18.37
C THR A 38 62.44 9.79 -18.97
N LEU A 39 61.56 10.78 -18.87
CA LEU A 39 60.16 10.66 -19.32
C LEU A 39 60.07 10.41 -20.84
N ASP A 40 61.00 10.96 -21.62
CA ASP A 40 61.06 10.74 -23.06
C ASP A 40 61.59 9.34 -23.41
N ALA A 41 62.58 8.83 -22.67
CA ALA A 41 63.04 7.46 -22.84
C ALA A 41 61.98 6.43 -22.40
N PHE A 42 61.16 6.75 -21.38
CA PHE A 42 60.00 5.94 -21.00
C PHE A 42 58.92 5.93 -22.10
N LYS A 43 58.57 7.09 -22.67
CA LYS A 43 57.67 7.19 -23.83
C LYS A 43 58.19 6.42 -25.04
N GLU A 44 59.49 6.49 -25.29
CA GLU A 44 60.14 5.75 -26.38
C GLU A 44 60.09 4.25 -26.11
N LYS A 45 60.36 3.81 -24.88
CA LYS A 45 60.32 2.40 -24.48
C LYS A 45 58.91 1.80 -24.55
N ILE A 46 57.87 2.57 -24.23
CA ILE A 46 56.47 2.16 -24.49
C ILE A 46 56.20 1.96 -25.99
N LYS A 47 56.87 2.70 -26.87
CA LYS A 47 56.67 2.58 -28.32
C LYS A 47 57.50 1.46 -28.95
N SER A 48 58.71 1.23 -28.45
CA SER A 48 59.69 0.33 -29.05
C SER A 48 59.66 -1.09 -28.47
N ASP A 49 59.37 -1.24 -27.18
CA ASP A 49 59.40 -2.52 -26.48
C ASP A 49 57.97 -3.06 -26.30
N LYS A 50 57.71 -4.18 -26.99
CA LYS A 50 56.39 -4.82 -27.00
C LYS A 50 56.01 -5.42 -25.65
N ASP A 51 56.95 -5.99 -24.92
CA ASP A 51 56.68 -6.65 -23.63
C ASP A 51 56.46 -5.59 -22.55
N PHE A 52 57.25 -4.51 -22.59
CA PHE A 52 57.07 -3.36 -21.71
C PHE A 52 55.72 -2.67 -21.93
N LYS A 53 55.35 -2.44 -23.20
CA LYS A 53 54.05 -1.90 -23.58
C LYS A 53 52.91 -2.77 -23.08
N ALA A 54 52.98 -4.09 -23.31
CA ALA A 54 51.95 -5.03 -22.87
C ALA A 54 51.78 -5.04 -21.34
N TYR A 55 52.86 -4.93 -20.58
CA TYR A 55 52.80 -4.81 -19.12
C TYR A 55 52.08 -3.52 -18.69
N VAL A 56 52.48 -2.37 -19.22
CA VAL A 56 51.86 -1.06 -18.91
C VAL A 56 50.38 -1.05 -19.28
N GLU A 57 50.03 -1.54 -20.47
CA GLU A 57 48.64 -1.68 -20.90
C GLU A 57 47.84 -2.58 -19.97
N SER A 58 48.40 -3.73 -19.54
CA SER A 58 47.72 -4.63 -18.61
C SER A 58 47.42 -4.00 -17.25
N GLU A 59 48.31 -3.11 -16.78
CA GLU A 59 48.17 -2.45 -15.50
C GLU A 59 47.16 -1.29 -15.58
N GLN A 60 47.18 -0.56 -16.71
CA GLN A 60 46.13 0.41 -17.05
C GLN A 60 44.77 -0.28 -17.20
N ASP A 61 44.69 -1.43 -17.87
CA ASP A 61 43.45 -2.18 -18.04
C ASP A 61 42.87 -2.64 -16.70
N LYS A 62 43.70 -3.07 -15.74
CA LYS A 62 43.21 -3.39 -14.38
C LYS A 62 42.59 -2.17 -13.71
N TYR A 63 43.26 -1.02 -13.80
CA TYR A 63 42.76 0.22 -13.21
C TYR A 63 41.48 0.70 -13.90
N HIS A 64 41.45 0.69 -15.24
CA HIS A 64 40.28 1.06 -16.03
C HIS A 64 39.12 0.11 -15.78
N ASN A 65 39.34 -1.20 -15.71
CA ASN A 65 38.29 -2.15 -15.36
C ASN A 65 37.75 -1.91 -13.95
N LYS A 66 38.61 -1.61 -12.97
CA LYS A 66 38.17 -1.27 -11.62
C LYS A 66 37.38 0.04 -11.59
N ALA A 67 37.88 1.09 -12.24
CA ALA A 67 37.20 2.37 -12.34
C ALA A 67 35.85 2.25 -13.06
N LEU A 68 35.79 1.51 -14.17
CA LEU A 68 34.56 1.20 -14.89
C LEU A 68 33.60 0.37 -14.05
N LYS A 69 34.10 -0.62 -13.29
CA LYS A 69 33.26 -1.41 -12.37
C LYS A 69 32.65 -0.54 -11.28
N THR A 70 33.46 0.28 -10.62
CA THR A 70 32.98 1.23 -9.60
C THR A 70 32.05 2.29 -10.18
N TRP A 71 32.31 2.76 -11.39
CA TRP A 71 31.41 3.69 -12.07
C TRP A 71 30.08 3.02 -12.40
N LYS A 72 30.10 1.80 -12.96
CA LYS A 72 28.89 1.02 -13.25
C LYS A 72 28.07 0.77 -11.99
N GLU A 73 28.69 0.31 -10.92
CA GLU A 73 28.01 0.04 -9.64
C GLU A 73 27.33 1.29 -9.05
N ASN A 74 27.92 2.48 -9.21
CA ASN A 74 27.40 3.70 -8.60
C ASN A 74 26.47 4.53 -9.49
N ASN A 75 26.59 4.41 -10.82
CA ASN A 75 25.95 5.32 -11.78
C ASN A 75 25.07 4.62 -12.80
N LEU A 76 25.29 3.33 -13.10
CA LEU A 76 24.54 2.65 -14.17
C LEU A 76 23.05 2.58 -13.86
N GLU A 77 22.69 2.30 -12.61
CA GLU A 77 21.28 2.25 -12.18
C GLU A 77 20.61 3.63 -12.28
N LYS A 78 21.31 4.70 -11.87
CA LYS A 78 20.82 6.08 -11.93
C LYS A 78 20.63 6.59 -13.37
N GLU A 79 21.51 6.21 -14.29
CA GLU A 79 21.37 6.59 -15.70
C GLU A 79 20.42 5.69 -16.48
N LEU A 80 20.28 4.41 -16.12
CA LEU A 80 19.29 3.53 -16.74
C LEU A 80 17.86 3.87 -16.31
N GLU A 81 17.64 4.26 -15.05
CA GLU A 81 16.32 4.61 -14.54
C GLU A 81 15.49 5.53 -15.47
N PRO A 82 16.00 6.70 -15.92
CA PRO A 82 15.25 7.57 -16.82
C PRO A 82 15.06 6.92 -18.20
N PHE A 83 16.03 6.16 -18.69
CA PHE A 83 15.97 5.53 -20.01
C PHE A 83 14.99 4.34 -20.06
N ILE A 84 14.94 3.55 -18.99
CA ILE A 84 13.96 2.48 -18.80
C ILE A 84 12.56 3.09 -18.70
N LYS A 85 12.40 4.16 -17.91
CA LYS A 85 11.12 4.87 -17.79
C LYS A 85 10.63 5.45 -19.12
N GLU A 86 11.52 5.94 -19.97
CA GLU A 86 11.16 6.55 -21.26
C GLU A 86 10.93 5.52 -22.38
N LYS A 87 11.82 4.54 -22.53
CA LYS A 87 11.79 3.60 -23.69
C LYS A 87 11.02 2.32 -23.42
N TYR A 88 10.93 1.91 -22.17
CA TYR A 88 10.31 0.63 -21.81
C TYR A 88 9.42 0.78 -20.56
N PRO A 89 8.36 1.61 -20.63
CA PRO A 89 7.42 1.80 -19.52
C PRO A 89 6.77 0.48 -19.08
N ASP A 90 6.61 -0.49 -19.99
CA ASP A 90 6.03 -1.80 -19.72
C ASP A 90 7.02 -2.81 -19.07
N LEU A 91 8.34 -2.58 -19.18
CA LEU A 91 9.38 -3.40 -18.53
C LEU A 91 9.77 -2.89 -17.14
N VAL A 92 9.21 -1.77 -16.65
CA VAL A 92 9.27 -1.32 -15.23
C VAL A 92 8.46 -2.26 -14.31
N THR A 93 8.28 -3.51 -14.71
CA THR A 93 7.85 -4.61 -13.86
C THR A 93 9.02 -5.56 -13.66
N ASP A 94 10.08 -5.09 -12.99
CA ASP A 94 11.03 -5.98 -12.33
C ASP A 94 10.20 -6.91 -11.42
N PRO A 95 10.39 -8.25 -11.40
CA PRO A 95 9.70 -9.17 -10.48
C PRO A 95 9.62 -8.68 -9.02
N THR A 96 10.58 -7.87 -8.58
CA THR A 96 10.60 -7.15 -7.30
C THR A 96 9.54 -6.05 -7.22
N GLN A 97 9.40 -5.21 -8.24
CA GLN A 97 8.37 -4.17 -8.35
C GLN A 97 6.97 -4.74 -8.51
N LYS A 98 6.82 -5.82 -9.29
CA LYS A 98 5.54 -6.57 -9.36
C LYS A 98 5.11 -7.09 -7.98
N LYS A 99 6.07 -7.60 -7.21
CA LYS A 99 5.81 -8.07 -5.85
C LYS A 99 5.49 -6.91 -4.89
N LEU A 100 6.14 -5.77 -5.06
CA LEU A 100 5.84 -4.53 -4.32
C LEU A 100 4.43 -4.02 -4.63
N LEU A 101 4.05 -3.96 -5.90
CA LEU A 101 2.73 -3.48 -6.33
C LEU A 101 1.62 -4.45 -5.86
N GLU A 102 1.87 -5.76 -5.92
CA GLU A 102 0.98 -6.77 -5.35
C GLU A 102 0.89 -6.64 -3.81
N LEU A 103 2.01 -6.38 -3.12
CA LEU A 103 2.03 -6.12 -1.68
C LEU A 103 1.29 -4.82 -1.32
N GLU A 104 1.48 -3.74 -2.07
CA GLU A 104 0.79 -2.47 -1.88
C GLU A 104 -0.71 -2.63 -2.09
N LYS A 105 -1.12 -3.34 -3.16
CA LYS A 105 -2.51 -3.67 -3.40
C LYS A 105 -3.10 -4.52 -2.27
N GLN A 106 -2.36 -5.52 -1.79
CA GLN A 106 -2.79 -6.32 -0.64
C GLN A 106 -2.93 -5.45 0.62
N LEU A 107 -1.99 -4.54 0.87
CA LEU A 107 -2.00 -3.63 2.00
C LEU A 107 -3.17 -2.63 1.91
N GLU A 108 -3.47 -2.11 0.72
CA GLU A 108 -4.62 -1.23 0.48
C GLU A 108 -5.94 -1.98 0.70
N THR A 109 -6.06 -3.21 0.19
CA THR A 109 -7.24 -4.04 0.45
C THR A 109 -7.38 -4.40 1.93
N GLU A 110 -6.28 -4.64 2.63
CA GLU A 110 -6.29 -4.93 4.07
C GLU A 110 -6.68 -3.69 4.88
N LYS A 111 -6.15 -2.52 4.54
CA LYS A 111 -6.54 -1.25 5.16
C LYS A 111 -8.01 -0.93 4.94
N ALA A 112 -8.51 -1.10 3.72
CA ALA A 112 -9.93 -0.91 3.41
C ALA A 112 -10.81 -1.92 4.19
N ALA A 113 -10.38 -3.18 4.29
CA ALA A 113 -11.08 -4.20 5.06
C ALA A 113 -11.08 -3.90 6.57
N ASN A 114 -9.96 -3.42 7.13
CA ASN A 114 -9.87 -3.05 8.54
C ASN A 114 -10.70 -1.80 8.84
N ALA A 115 -10.63 -0.76 8.00
CA ALA A 115 -11.49 0.41 8.13
C ALA A 115 -12.99 0.04 8.10
N ARG A 116 -13.38 -0.90 7.23
CA ARG A 116 -14.75 -1.41 7.18
C ARG A 116 -15.13 -2.23 8.42
N LYS A 117 -14.21 -3.01 8.99
CA LYS A 117 -14.42 -3.74 10.26
C LYS A 117 -14.56 -2.80 11.45
N ASP A 118 -13.77 -1.73 11.50
CA ASP A 118 -13.85 -0.72 12.54
C ASP A 118 -15.20 0.00 12.49
N LEU A 119 -15.59 0.46 11.29
CA LEU A 119 -16.92 1.02 11.05
C LEU A 119 -18.04 0.05 11.44
N LEU A 120 -17.92 -1.23 11.07
CA LEU A 120 -18.93 -2.24 11.42
C LEU A 120 -19.01 -2.47 12.92
N THR A 121 -17.88 -2.45 13.63
CA THR A 121 -17.84 -2.60 15.09
C THR A 121 -18.54 -1.43 15.78
N GLU A 122 -18.27 -0.21 15.35
CA GLU A 122 -18.93 0.99 15.88
C GLU A 122 -20.42 1.03 15.53
N ALA A 123 -20.78 0.65 14.31
CA ALA A 123 -22.16 0.52 13.88
C ALA A 123 -22.92 -0.55 14.67
N VAL A 124 -22.30 -1.71 14.95
CA VAL A 124 -22.90 -2.78 15.76
C VAL A 124 -23.09 -2.32 17.20
N LYS A 125 -22.16 -1.55 17.75
CA LYS A 125 -22.30 -0.93 19.08
C LYS A 125 -23.47 0.04 19.11
N TYR A 126 -23.57 0.95 18.14
CA TYR A 126 -24.68 1.90 18.02
C TYR A 126 -26.04 1.20 17.83
N ALA A 127 -26.08 0.18 16.96
CA ALA A 127 -27.26 -0.63 16.74
C ALA A 127 -27.70 -1.37 18.01
N SER A 128 -26.76 -1.89 18.79
CA SER A 128 -27.05 -2.54 20.07
C SER A 128 -27.65 -1.56 21.08
N GLU A 129 -27.14 -0.32 21.15
CA GLU A 129 -27.70 0.75 22.00
C GLU A 129 -29.15 1.11 21.60
N LYS A 130 -29.43 1.13 20.29
CA LYS A 130 -30.77 1.40 19.73
C LYS A 130 -31.68 0.17 19.67
N LYS A 131 -31.26 -0.99 20.21
CA LYS A 131 -31.98 -2.28 20.15
C LYS A 131 -32.32 -2.76 18.73
N ILE A 132 -31.50 -2.36 17.77
CA ILE A 132 -31.56 -2.85 16.39
C ILE A 132 -30.92 -4.25 16.34
N PRO A 133 -31.52 -5.23 15.65
CA PRO A 133 -30.91 -6.55 15.54
C PRO A 133 -29.58 -6.49 14.76
N THR A 134 -28.51 -7.00 15.38
CA THR A 134 -27.13 -6.89 14.89
C THR A 134 -26.87 -7.57 13.55
N GLY A 135 -27.68 -8.57 13.19
CA GLY A 135 -27.57 -9.28 11.91
C GLY A 135 -27.92 -8.44 10.67
N PHE A 136 -28.54 -7.28 10.83
CA PHE A 136 -28.86 -6.38 9.71
C PHE A 136 -27.92 -5.19 9.58
N VAL A 137 -27.06 -4.95 10.57
CA VAL A 137 -26.20 -3.76 10.62
C VAL A 137 -25.28 -3.67 9.41
N GLU A 138 -24.76 -4.81 8.95
CA GLU A 138 -23.87 -4.88 7.77
C GLU A 138 -24.53 -4.36 6.49
N ARG A 139 -25.86 -4.46 6.38
CA ARG A 139 -26.63 -3.95 5.23
C ARG A 139 -26.87 -2.44 5.27
N PHE A 140 -26.64 -1.80 6.41
CA PHE A 140 -26.85 -0.37 6.62
C PHE A 140 -25.54 0.42 6.77
N LEU A 141 -24.37 -0.24 6.64
CA LEU A 141 -23.09 0.46 6.54
C LEU A 141 -23.07 1.34 5.29
N GLY A 142 -22.85 2.63 5.50
CA GLY A 142 -22.60 3.61 4.44
C GLY A 142 -21.11 3.86 4.23
N ASP A 143 -20.79 4.91 3.45
CA ASP A 143 -19.42 5.31 3.14
C ASP A 143 -18.67 5.84 4.37
N ASP A 144 -19.41 6.29 5.40
CA ASP A 144 -18.88 6.83 6.64
C ASP A 144 -19.76 6.48 7.86
N LEU A 145 -19.27 6.84 9.03
CA LEU A 145 -19.95 6.59 10.30
C LEU A 145 -21.27 7.37 10.44
N ASP A 146 -21.34 8.59 9.90
CA ASP A 146 -22.51 9.46 10.05
C ASP A 146 -23.66 9.04 9.12
N SER A 147 -23.37 8.63 7.89
CA SER A 147 -24.35 7.99 6.99
C SER A 147 -24.82 6.65 7.56
N THR A 148 -23.90 5.85 8.13
CA THR A 148 -24.26 4.60 8.79
C THR A 148 -25.21 4.83 9.97
N LYS A 149 -24.94 5.83 10.82
CA LYS A 149 -25.85 6.22 11.91
C LYS A 149 -27.20 6.68 11.40
N THR A 150 -27.22 7.54 10.37
CA THR A 150 -28.46 8.04 9.77
C THR A 150 -29.31 6.91 9.20
N ASN A 151 -28.69 5.95 8.50
CA ASN A 151 -29.36 4.77 7.98
C ASN A 151 -29.90 3.87 9.10
N LEU A 152 -29.11 3.68 10.16
CA LEU A 152 -29.52 2.90 11.33
C LEU A 152 -30.66 3.57 12.11
N ASP A 153 -30.64 4.90 12.25
CA ASP A 153 -31.72 5.64 12.92
C ASP A 153 -33.02 5.58 12.10
N GLY A 154 -32.96 5.75 10.78
CA GLY A 154 -34.13 5.57 9.91
C GLY A 154 -34.71 4.15 9.99
N PHE A 155 -33.84 3.13 10.08
CA PHE A 155 -34.27 1.77 10.33
C PHE A 155 -34.90 1.60 11.73
N ALA A 156 -34.30 2.17 12.77
CA ALA A 156 -34.81 2.11 14.14
C ALA A 156 -36.23 2.69 14.25
N ASP A 157 -36.48 3.82 13.58
CA ASP A 157 -37.79 4.47 13.57
C ASP A 157 -38.83 3.63 12.84
N ALA A 158 -38.50 3.12 11.64
CA ALA A 158 -39.38 2.25 10.87
C ALA A 158 -39.66 0.93 11.59
N TRP A 159 -38.65 0.36 12.24
CA TRP A 159 -38.75 -0.85 13.04
C TRP A 159 -39.64 -0.66 14.27
N SER A 160 -39.45 0.45 14.99
CA SER A 160 -40.27 0.79 16.17
C SER A 160 -41.73 0.99 15.79
N LYS A 161 -42.00 1.73 14.70
CA LYS A 161 -43.35 1.92 14.18
C LYS A 161 -44.00 0.60 13.72
N GLY A 162 -43.26 -0.25 13.01
CA GLY A 162 -43.76 -1.56 12.60
C GLY A 162 -44.06 -2.50 13.79
N LEU A 163 -43.24 -2.44 14.85
CA LEU A 163 -43.51 -3.13 16.10
C LEU A 163 -44.78 -2.59 16.78
N GLU A 164 -44.95 -1.28 16.85
CA GLU A 164 -46.15 -0.64 17.41
C GLU A 164 -47.41 -1.03 16.63
N ASP A 165 -47.38 -0.98 15.30
CA ASP A 165 -48.50 -1.37 14.45
C ASP A 165 -48.83 -2.86 14.63
N GLY A 166 -47.81 -3.73 14.66
CA GLY A 166 -48.01 -5.16 14.91
C GLY A 166 -48.55 -5.48 16.31
N ILE A 167 -48.09 -4.75 17.34
CA ILE A 167 -48.64 -4.85 18.71
C ILE A 167 -50.07 -4.33 18.73
N ASN A 168 -50.36 -3.19 18.10
CA ASN A 168 -51.71 -2.63 18.00
C ASN A 168 -52.66 -3.59 17.30
N ASP A 169 -52.25 -4.21 16.20
CA ASP A 169 -53.08 -5.19 15.50
C ASP A 169 -53.26 -6.47 16.31
N ARG A 170 -52.23 -6.92 17.04
CA ARG A 170 -52.38 -8.02 18.00
C ARG A 170 -53.29 -7.66 19.15
N MET A 171 -53.24 -6.43 19.65
CA MET A 171 -54.14 -5.93 20.69
C MET A 171 -55.57 -5.82 20.16
N LYS A 172 -55.80 -5.30 18.94
CA LYS A 172 -57.11 -5.28 18.28
C LYS A 172 -57.65 -6.69 18.07
N ALA A 173 -56.81 -7.62 17.61
CA ALA A 173 -57.19 -9.01 17.37
C ALA A 173 -57.51 -9.78 18.66
N LYS A 174 -56.85 -9.42 19.78
CA LYS A 174 -57.12 -9.99 21.12
C LYS A 174 -58.09 -9.17 21.95
N SER A 175 -58.60 -8.04 21.44
CA SER A 175 -59.57 -7.20 22.13
C SER A 175 -60.95 -7.83 22.03
N TYR A 176 -61.41 -8.37 23.17
CA TYR A 176 -62.80 -8.79 23.31
C TYR A 176 -63.70 -7.55 23.25
N VAL A 177 -64.55 -7.47 22.22
CA VAL A 177 -65.59 -6.45 22.15
C VAL A 177 -66.81 -7.01 22.89
N PRO A 178 -67.18 -6.48 24.06
CA PRO A 178 -68.39 -6.92 24.74
C PRO A 178 -69.61 -6.47 23.92
N GLY A 179 -70.52 -7.41 23.66
CA GLY A 179 -71.63 -7.26 22.72
C GLY A 179 -71.58 -8.41 21.72
N GLY A 180 -72.51 -9.36 21.82
CA GLY A 180 -72.52 -10.58 21.00
C GLY A 180 -72.57 -10.31 19.49
N SER A 181 -72.37 -11.36 18.69
CA SER A 181 -72.45 -11.29 17.22
C SER A 181 -73.83 -11.68 16.72
N ASN A 182 -74.31 -11.01 15.66
CA ASN A 182 -75.49 -11.45 14.90
C ASN A 182 -75.23 -12.82 14.23
N PRO A 183 -76.28 -13.54 13.80
CA PRO A 183 -76.14 -14.77 13.00
C PRO A 183 -75.34 -14.59 11.70
N ASP A 184 -75.27 -13.36 11.19
CA ASP A 184 -74.53 -12.93 10.00
C ASP A 184 -73.10 -12.43 10.30
N GLY A 185 -72.62 -12.63 11.54
CA GLY A 185 -71.25 -12.26 11.95
C GLY A 185 -70.99 -10.76 12.12
N SER A 186 -71.95 -9.88 11.82
CA SER A 186 -71.84 -8.44 12.10
C SER A 186 -71.82 -8.17 13.61
N LYS A 187 -70.89 -7.35 14.09
CA LYS A 187 -70.73 -7.02 15.52
C LYS A 187 -71.86 -6.10 16.01
N ILE A 188 -72.47 -6.40 17.15
CA ILE A 188 -73.55 -5.61 17.75
C ILE A 188 -73.00 -4.90 19.00
N SER A 189 -73.31 -3.61 19.17
CA SER A 189 -72.95 -2.92 20.41
C SER A 189 -73.76 -3.46 21.60
N ILE A 190 -73.24 -3.35 22.83
CA ILE A 190 -73.95 -3.77 24.05
C ILE A 190 -75.36 -3.17 24.11
N GLY A 191 -75.50 -1.88 23.83
CA GLY A 191 -76.80 -1.20 23.85
C GLY A 191 -77.78 -1.77 22.82
N ALA A 192 -77.31 -2.08 21.62
CA ALA A 192 -78.13 -2.71 20.59
C ALA A 192 -78.49 -4.17 20.95
N SER A 193 -77.59 -4.91 21.60
CA SER A 193 -77.88 -6.28 22.07
C SER A 193 -78.94 -6.31 23.19
N ILE A 194 -78.88 -5.35 24.12
CA ILE A 194 -79.88 -5.20 25.19
C ILE A 194 -81.24 -4.80 24.59
N ALA A 195 -81.26 -3.86 23.64
CA ALA A 195 -82.49 -3.46 22.96
C ALA A 195 -83.13 -4.61 22.17
N GLN A 196 -82.33 -5.46 21.51
CA GLN A 196 -82.84 -6.62 20.77
C GLN A 196 -83.39 -7.71 21.70
N GLN A 197 -82.77 -7.94 22.86
CA GLN A 197 -83.34 -8.81 23.90
C GLN A 197 -84.69 -8.27 24.40
N ASN A 198 -84.78 -6.96 24.64
CA ASN A 198 -86.03 -6.33 25.08
C ASN A 198 -87.12 -6.43 24.01
N ASN A 199 -86.81 -6.22 22.72
CA ASN A 199 -87.79 -6.39 21.63
C ASN A 199 -88.23 -7.84 21.42
N LYS A 200 -87.37 -8.83 21.69
CA LYS A 200 -87.76 -10.25 21.63
C LYS A 200 -88.69 -10.66 22.78
N SER A 201 -88.62 -9.97 23.92
CA SER A 201 -89.54 -10.20 25.04
C SER A 201 -90.95 -9.63 24.81
N THR A 202 -91.13 -8.74 23.82
CA THR A 202 -92.45 -8.24 23.43
C THR A 202 -92.99 -9.05 22.24
N THR A 203 -93.52 -10.25 22.51
CA THR A 203 -94.41 -10.91 21.55
C THR A 203 -95.71 -10.12 21.48
N ALA A 204 -95.85 -9.24 20.48
CA ALA A 204 -97.14 -8.64 20.16
C ALA A 204 -98.12 -9.77 19.76
N ALA A 205 -99.34 -9.70 20.29
CA ALA A 205 -100.38 -10.71 20.07
C ALA A 205 -100.59 -10.96 18.57
N SER A 206 -100.76 -12.24 18.22
CA SER A 206 -101.04 -12.77 16.89
C SER A 206 -102.02 -11.89 16.09
N ASP A 207 -101.60 -11.53 14.87
CA ASP A 207 -102.32 -10.69 13.92
C ASP A 207 -103.79 -11.14 13.74
N PRO A 208 -104.78 -10.29 14.04
CA PRO A 208 -106.21 -10.64 13.93
C PRO A 208 -106.72 -10.80 12.48
N TRP A 209 -105.90 -10.55 11.46
CA TRP A 209 -106.31 -10.62 10.05
C TRP A 209 -105.54 -11.65 9.20
N ALA A 210 -104.74 -12.52 9.81
CA ALA A 210 -104.11 -13.62 9.07
C ALA A 210 -105.18 -14.62 8.59
N SER A 211 -105.46 -14.62 7.29
CA SER A 211 -106.40 -15.53 6.62
C SER A 211 -105.99 -17.00 6.83
N LYS A 212 -106.95 -17.82 7.28
CA LYS A 212 -106.82 -19.28 7.46
C LYS A 212 -106.56 -20.02 6.15
#